data_AF-A0A3D4A2X9-F1
#
_entry.id   AF-A0A3D4A2X9-F1
#
_cell.length_a   1.000
_cell.length_b   1.000
_cell.length_c   1.000
_cell.angle_alpha   90.00
_cell.angle_beta   90.00
_cell.angle_gamma   90.00
#
_symmetry.space_group_name_H-M   'P 1'
#
loop_
_entity.id
_entity.type
_entity.pdbx_description
1 polymer ?
#
loop_
_entity_poly.entity_id
_entity_poly.type
_entity_poly.pdbx_seq_one_letter_code
_entity_poly.pdbx_strand_id
1 'polypeptide(L)' 'MTDSDLIYDGLANAPVAIILAHGAGKGMDSPFMQYFAESLAANDICVIRFEFAYMDRARQRGKRLPPDRMPVLLE' A
#
# COMPACT_ATOMS: atom_id res chain seq x y z
N MET A 1 5.57 5.24 10.02
CA MET A 1 4.47 5.73 9.17
C MET A 1 3.76 6.82 9.91
N THR A 2 3.71 8.01 9.34
CA THR A 2 2.72 9.00 9.73
C THR A 2 1.42 8.69 8.98
N ASP A 3 0.25 9.14 9.46
CA ASP A 3 -1.02 8.94 8.73
C ASP A 3 -0.97 9.45 7.27
N SER A 4 -0.04 10.38 6.98
CA SER A 4 0.21 10.93 5.64
C SER A 4 0.83 9.93 4.64
N ASP A 5 1.23 8.74 5.09
CA ASP A 5 1.89 7.71 4.25
C ASP A 5 0.92 6.59 3.79
N LEU A 6 -0.37 6.72 4.09
CA LEU A 6 -1.40 5.74 3.77
C LEU A 6 -2.34 6.26 2.68
N ILE A 7 -2.78 5.36 1.79
CA ILE A 7 -3.86 5.64 0.84
C ILE A 7 -5.11 4.90 1.31
N TYR A 8 -6.22 5.61 1.38
CA TYR A 8 -7.53 5.08 1.75
C TYR A 8 -8.47 5.15 0.54
N ASP A 9 -9.19 4.05 0.30
CA ASP A 9 -10.26 3.96 -0.68
C ASP A 9 -11.53 3.45 0.01
N GLY A 10 -12.68 4.05 -0.29
CA GLY A 10 -13.98 3.69 0.30
C GLY A 10 -14.38 4.51 1.53
N LEU A 11 -15.45 4.11 2.19
CA LEU A 11 -16.00 4.83 3.35
C LEU A 11 -15.24 4.49 4.63
N ALA A 12 -14.89 5.52 5.41
CA ALA A 12 -14.18 5.33 6.69
C ALA A 12 -14.96 4.48 7.72
N ASN A 13 -16.29 4.43 7.60
CA ASN A 13 -17.19 3.64 8.45
C ASN A 13 -17.69 2.36 7.77
N ALA A 14 -17.02 1.90 6.72
CA ALA A 14 -17.30 0.61 6.09
C ALA A 14 -17.25 -0.53 7.14
N PRO A 15 -18.15 -1.53 7.07
CA PRO A 15 -18.18 -2.64 8.03
C PRO A 15 -16.96 -3.55 7.95
N VAL A 16 -16.24 -3.53 6.82
CA VAL A 16 -15.04 -4.34 6.57
C VAL A 16 -13.92 -3.43 6.09
N ALA A 17 -12.70 -3.68 6.61
CA ALA A 17 -11.48 -3.06 6.13
C ALA A 17 -10.49 -4.12 5.62
N ILE A 18 -9.83 -3.84 4.49
CA ILE A 18 -8.77 -4.66 3.91
C ILE A 18 -7.50 -3.83 3.81
N ILE A 19 -6.40 -4.37 4.33
CA ILE A 19 -5.07 -3.77 4.16
C ILE A 19 -4.35 -4.50 3.03
N LEU A 20 -3.91 -3.77 2.01
CA LEU A 20 -3.16 -4.32 0.88
C LEU A 20 -1.70 -3.85 0.92
N ALA A 21 -0.80 -4.81 1.10
CA ALA A 21 0.63 -4.61 0.94
C ALA A 21 1.05 -4.90 -0.51
N HIS A 22 1.89 -4.04 -1.08
CA HIS A 22 2.40 -4.24 -2.44
C HIS A 22 3.46 -5.35 -2.50
N GLY A 23 3.68 -5.92 -3.69
CA GLY A 23 4.79 -6.83 -3.96
C GLY A 23 6.11 -6.12 -4.26
N ALA A 24 7.18 -6.89 -4.50
CA ALA A 24 8.48 -6.31 -4.84
C ALA A 24 8.44 -5.54 -6.18
N GLY A 25 9.04 -4.35 -6.21
CA GLY A 25 9.35 -3.60 -7.43
C GLY A 25 8.24 -2.67 -7.97
N LYS A 26 7.03 -2.70 -7.41
CA LYS A 26 5.96 -1.74 -7.70
C LYS A 26 5.34 -1.28 -6.38
N GLY A 27 4.98 0.00 -6.29
CA GLY A 27 4.47 0.61 -5.07
C GLY A 27 2.98 0.42 -4.85
N MET A 28 2.50 0.98 -3.75
CA MET A 28 1.09 0.96 -3.33
C MET A 28 0.15 1.66 -4.32
N ASP A 29 0.70 2.58 -5.12
CA ASP A 29 0.04 3.36 -6.18
C ASP A 29 0.07 2.67 -7.56
N SER A 30 0.55 1.42 -7.64
CA SER A 30 0.60 0.72 -8.93
C SER A 30 -0.80 0.54 -9.53
N PRO A 31 -0.96 0.53 -10.87
CA PRO A 31 -2.27 0.35 -11.50
C PRO A 31 -3.01 -0.92 -11.07
N PHE A 32 -2.27 -2.00 -10.79
CA PHE A 32 -2.83 -3.23 -10.25
C PHE A 32 -3.44 -3.01 -8.85
N MET A 33 -2.68 -2.41 -7.93
CA MET A 33 -3.14 -2.12 -6.57
C MET A 33 -4.33 -1.15 -6.57
N GLN A 34 -4.27 -0.12 -7.42
CA GLN A 34 -5.36 0.85 -7.58
C GLN A 34 -6.65 0.19 -8.07
N TYR A 35 -6.56 -0.63 -9.13
CA TYR A 35 -7.73 -1.34 -9.67
C TYR A 35 -8.46 -2.16 -8.60
N PHE A 36 -7.72 -2.92 -7.78
CA PHE A 36 -8.33 -3.71 -6.71
C PHE A 36 -8.90 -2.85 -5.59
N ALA A 37 -8.20 -1.79 -5.19
CA ALA A 37 -8.67 -0.91 -4.13
C ALA A 37 -10.00 -0.23 -4.50
N GLU A 38 -10.09 0.34 -5.71
CA GLU A 38 -11.31 0.98 -6.22
C GLU A 38 -12.46 -0.04 -6.38
N SER A 39 -12.17 -1.23 -6.89
CA SER A 39 -13.18 -2.28 -7.07
C SER A 39 -13.75 -2.78 -5.74
N LEU A 40 -12.91 -2.95 -4.71
CA LEU A 40 -13.33 -3.35 -3.38
C LEU A 40 -14.09 -2.22 -2.68
N ALA A 41 -13.61 -0.98 -2.81
CA ALA A 41 -14.26 0.22 -2.26
C ALA A 41 -15.68 0.42 -2.79
N ALA A 42 -15.93 0.09 -4.06
CA ALA A 42 -17.26 0.12 -4.66
C ALA A 42 -18.25 -0.89 -4.04
N ASN A 43 -17.78 -1.81 -3.20
CA ASN A 43 -18.58 -2.83 -2.51
C ASN A 43 -18.61 -2.62 -0.98
N ASP A 44 -18.57 -1.36 -0.51
CA ASP A 44 -18.60 -0.99 0.91
C ASP A 44 -17.47 -1.62 1.75
N ILE A 45 -16.27 -1.74 1.17
CA ILE A 45 -15.05 -2.17 1.85
C ILE A 45 -14.08 -1.00 1.94
N CYS A 46 -13.60 -0.66 3.13
CA CYS A 46 -12.49 0.30 3.27
C CYS A 46 -11.19 -0.40 2.89
N VAL A 47 -10.44 0.14 1.93
CA VAL A 47 -9.12 -0.38 1.55
C VAL A 47 -8.04 0.57 1.99
N ILE A 48 -7.02 0.04 2.64
CA ILE A 48 -5.86 0.77 3.12
C ILE A 48 -4.63 0.23 2.43
N ARG A 49 -3.84 1.11 1.80
CA ARG A 49 -2.60 0.75 1.13
C ARG A 49 -1.44 1.53 1.75
N PHE A 50 -0.28 0.88 1.82
CA PHE A 50 0.93 1.45 2.40
C PHE A 50 2.18 1.00 1.62
N GLU A 51 3.28 1.73 1.78
CA GLU A 51 4.59 1.34 1.25
C GLU A 51 5.45 0.67 2.33
N PHE A 52 6.16 -0.40 1.98
CA PHE A 52 7.28 -0.85 2.81
C PHE A 52 8.40 0.20 2.79
N ALA A 53 9.13 0.34 3.89
CA ALA A 53 10.16 1.38 4.05
C ALA A 53 11.21 1.39 2.93
N TYR A 54 11.52 0.24 2.32
CA TYR A 54 12.46 0.19 1.20
C TYR A 54 11.92 0.88 -0.07
N MET A 55 10.60 0.87 -0.31
CA MET A 55 9.99 1.57 -1.44
C MET A 55 9.96 3.07 -1.22
N ASP A 56 9.69 3.54 0.01
CA ASP A 56 9.82 4.95 0.35
C ASP A 56 11.24 5.45 0.09
N ARG A 57 12.24 4.69 0.55
CA ARG A 57 13.66 4.98 0.25
C ARG A 57 13.95 4.94 -1.24
N ALA A 58 13.32 4.05 -2.01
CA ALA A 58 13.48 3.97 -3.47
C ALA A 58 12.92 5.22 -4.16
N ARG A 59 11.74 5.71 -3.74
CA ARG A 59 11.13 6.95 -4.24
C ARG A 59 11.98 8.17 -3.92
N GLN A 60 12.39 8.34 -2.66
CA GLN A 60 13.22 9.45 -2.22
C GLN A 60 14.56 9.51 -2.98
N ARG A 61 15.12 8.35 -3.34
CA ARG A 61 16.39 8.26 -4.07
C ARG A 61 16.23 8.26 -5.60
N GLY A 62 15.00 8.23 -6.11
CA GLY A 62 14.70 8.15 -7.54
C GLY A 62 15.30 6.92 -8.23
N LYS A 63 15.53 5.81 -7.49
CA LYS A 63 16.18 4.61 -8.04
C LYS A 63 15.57 3.34 -7.46
N ARG A 64 15.54 2.28 -8.27
CA ARG A 64 15.05 0.98 -7.84
C ARG A 64 15.96 0.38 -6.77
N LEU A 65 15.37 -0.10 -5.68
CA LEU A 65 16.04 -0.86 -4.62
C LEU A 65 15.47 -2.29 -4.59
N PRO A 66 16.29 -3.29 -4.23
CA PRO A 66 15.77 -4.60 -3.87
C PRO A 66 14.90 -4.49 -2.60
N PRO A 67 13.92 -5.40 -2.40
CA PRO A 67 13.16 -5.45 -1.16
C PRO A 67 14.07 -5.80 0.01
N ASP A 68 13.68 -5.32 1.20
CA ASP A 68 14.31 -5.77 2.44
C ASP A 68 14.03 -7.27 2.66
N ARG A 69 14.91 -7.92 3.43
CA ARG A 69 14.71 -9.35 3.75
C ARG A 69 13.51 -9.50 4.68
N MET A 70 12.87 -10.67 4.62
CA MET A 70 11.67 -10.99 5.41
C MET A 70 11.74 -10.58 6.89
N PRO A 71 12.85 -10.76 7.64
CA PRO A 71 12.90 -10.32 9.03
C PRO A 71 12.61 -8.82 9.22
N VAL A 72 13.18 -7.97 8.36
CA VAL A 72 12.97 -6.51 8.39
C VAL A 72 11.54 -6.12 7.97
N LEU A 73 10.86 -6.97 7.19
CA LEU A 73 9.48 -6.73 6.76
C LEU A 73 8.43 -7.13 7.82
N LEU A 74 8.83 -7.91 8.81
CA LEU A 74 7.96 -8.42 9.89
C LEU A 74 8.10 -7.62 11.19
N GLU A 75 9.09 -6.74 11.27
CA GLU A 75 9.30 -5.78 12.36
C GLU A 75 8.41 -4.54 12.21
#